data_AF-A0A3F3GQ95-F1
#
_entry.id   AF-A0A3F3GQ95-F1
#
_cell.length_a   1.000
_cell.length_b   1.000
_cell.length_c   1.000
_cell.angle_alpha   90.00
_cell.angle_beta   90.00
_cell.angle_gamma   90.00
#
_symmetry.space_group_name_H-M   'P 1'
#
loop_
_entity.id
_entity.type
_entity.pdbx_description
1 polymer ?
#
loop_
_entity_poly.entity_id
_entity_poly.type
_entity_poly.pdbx_seq_one_letter_code
_entity_poly.pdbx_strand_id
1 'polypeptide(L)'
;MIRELREGRTMSVNDLAVATGLSTSVISKFERGQTDVHLSTAIQLLSYMGLTLEDVYLANIFNGFSMIDWAEKAYRFADNRQVLERILTELEAKKHLLQHEQALADILLLLLGEQTKCTENLVDYFENLDSVLSFDAYLALLAKPYLPTWLIQHIGKRLGNEASQRSPIVQIAWEHYHQTAF
;
A
#
# COMPACT_ATOMS: atom_id res chain seq x y z
N MET A 1 14.92 7.10 -14.81
CA MET A 1 14.83 5.70 -15.27
C MET A 1 14.70 5.53 -16.79
N ILE A 2 13.55 5.82 -17.42
CA ILE A 2 13.31 5.40 -18.83
C ILE A 2 14.22 6.11 -19.82
N ARG A 3 14.43 7.42 -19.62
CA ARG A 3 15.40 8.22 -20.36
C ARG A 3 16.81 7.66 -20.25
N GLU A 4 17.24 7.30 -19.04
CA GLU A 4 18.58 6.77 -18.78
C GLU A 4 18.79 5.42 -19.47
N LEU A 5 17.78 4.54 -19.45
CA LEU A 5 17.82 3.25 -20.16
C LEU A 5 17.92 3.44 -21.68
N ARG A 6 17.14 4.38 -22.23
CA ARG A 6 17.20 4.71 -23.66
C ARG A 6 18.58 5.24 -24.04
N GLU A 7 19.10 6.22 -23.29
CA GLU A 7 20.40 6.84 -23.54
C GLU A 7 21.55 5.84 -23.33
N GLY A 8 21.46 4.95 -22.33
CA GLY A 8 22.41 3.87 -22.09
C GLY A 8 22.46 2.82 -23.22
N ARG A 9 21.38 2.71 -24.01
CA ARG A 9 21.33 1.89 -25.24
C ARG A 9 21.70 2.69 -26.50
N THR A 10 22.22 3.91 -26.36
CA THR A 10 22.56 4.83 -27.45
C THR A 10 21.38 5.15 -28.39
N MET A 11 20.15 5.03 -27.88
CA MET A 11 18.93 5.27 -28.66
C MET A 11 18.49 6.73 -28.56
N SER A 12 18.11 7.33 -29.68
CA SER A 12 17.39 8.61 -29.68
C SER A 12 15.92 8.42 -29.29
N VAL A 13 15.25 9.51 -28.90
CA VAL A 13 13.79 9.51 -28.67
C VAL A 13 13.03 9.08 -29.93
N ASN A 14 13.56 9.40 -31.12
CA ASN A 14 12.97 9.00 -32.39
C ASN A 14 13.10 7.49 -32.63
N ASP A 15 14.25 6.89 -32.29
CA ASP A 15 14.44 5.44 -32.42
C ASP A 15 13.46 4.67 -31.53
N LEU A 16 13.26 5.17 -30.30
CA LEU A 16 12.28 4.60 -29.39
C LEU A 16 10.84 4.78 -29.90
N ALA A 17 10.52 5.93 -30.49
CA ALA A 17 9.21 6.19 -31.10
C ALA A 17 8.90 5.21 -32.22
N VAL A 18 9.87 5.00 -33.13
CA VAL A 18 9.74 4.03 -34.24
C VAL A 18 9.56 2.61 -33.69
N ALA A 19 10.35 2.22 -32.70
CA ALA A 19 10.36 0.85 -32.20
C ALA A 19 9.15 0.50 -31.34
N THR A 20 8.53 1.50 -30.70
CA THR A 20 7.32 1.31 -29.88
C THR A 20 6.04 1.67 -30.62
N GLY A 21 6.10 2.37 -31.75
CA GLY A 21 4.91 2.92 -32.42
C GLY A 21 4.27 4.09 -31.67
N LEU A 22 4.93 4.64 -30.66
CA LEU A 22 4.47 5.80 -29.89
C LEU A 22 5.02 7.10 -30.48
N SER A 23 4.29 8.21 -30.29
CA SER A 23 4.83 9.51 -30.72
C SER A 23 5.99 9.95 -29.83
N THR A 24 6.96 10.64 -30.44
CA THR A 24 8.08 11.27 -29.73
C THR A 24 7.59 12.23 -28.62
N SER A 25 6.46 12.90 -28.84
CA SER A 25 5.81 13.76 -27.86
C SER A 25 5.37 12.98 -26.62
N VAL A 26 4.67 11.85 -26.80
CA VAL A 26 4.22 10.97 -25.71
C VAL A 26 5.40 10.41 -24.92
N ILE A 27 6.46 9.95 -25.60
CA ILE A 27 7.68 9.47 -24.95
C ILE A 27 8.33 10.59 -24.13
N SER A 28 8.44 11.79 -24.70
CA SER A 28 9.05 12.93 -24.02
C SER A 28 8.23 13.39 -22.81
N LYS A 29 6.89 13.33 -22.87
CA LYS A 29 6.02 13.58 -21.71
C LYS A 29 6.27 12.58 -20.60
N PHE A 30 6.33 11.29 -20.96
CA PHE A 30 6.59 10.20 -20.03
C PHE A 30 7.97 10.31 -19.38
N GLU A 31 9.03 10.60 -20.16
CA GLU A 31 10.39 10.79 -19.64
C GLU A 31 10.53 11.99 -18.69
N ARG A 32 9.64 12.99 -18.81
CA ARG A 32 9.58 14.14 -17.90
C ARG A 32 8.71 13.91 -16.66
N GLY A 33 8.12 12.72 -16.50
CA GLY A 33 7.26 12.41 -15.37
C GLY A 33 5.88 13.05 -15.43
N GLN A 34 5.38 13.40 -16.63
CA GLN A 34 4.01 13.89 -16.77
C GLN A 34 3.01 12.73 -16.62
N THR A 35 1.98 12.94 -15.80
CA THR A 35 1.05 11.92 -15.31
C THR A 35 -0.18 11.69 -16.20
N ASP A 36 -0.26 12.36 -17.35
CA ASP A 36 -1.37 12.22 -18.32
C ASP A 36 -1.20 11.06 -19.31
N VAL A 37 -0.25 10.15 -19.07
CA VAL A 37 0.04 9.01 -19.95
C VAL A 37 -0.84 7.82 -19.57
N HIS A 38 -1.51 7.22 -20.55
CA HIS A 38 -2.31 6.01 -20.34
C HIS A 38 -1.45 4.85 -19.82
N LEU A 39 -2.00 4.04 -18.91
CA LEU A 39 -1.31 2.87 -18.35
C LEU A 39 -0.84 1.89 -19.44
N SER A 40 -1.65 1.69 -20.48
CA SER A 40 -1.27 0.85 -21.64
C SER A 40 -0.02 1.36 -22.35
N THR A 41 0.12 2.67 -22.50
CA THR A 41 1.32 3.31 -23.07
C THR A 41 2.54 3.13 -22.16
N ALA A 42 2.37 3.26 -20.84
CA ALA A 42 3.44 3.01 -19.89
C ALA A 42 3.91 1.54 -19.95
N ILE A 43 2.98 0.58 -19.99
CA ILE A 43 3.28 -0.86 -20.13
C ILE A 43 4.02 -1.14 -21.43
N GLN A 44 3.60 -0.54 -22.54
CA GLN A 44 4.25 -0.69 -23.84
C GLN A 44 5.71 -0.20 -23.82
N LEU A 45 5.96 0.96 -23.19
CA LEU A 45 7.31 1.49 -23.01
C LEU A 45 8.18 0.60 -22.11
N LEU A 46 7.64 0.16 -20.98
CA LEU A 46 8.33 -0.72 -20.03
C LEU A 46 8.71 -2.05 -20.68
N SER A 47 7.75 -2.68 -21.38
CA SER A 47 7.96 -3.94 -22.09
C SER A 47 9.04 -3.83 -23.16
N TYR A 48 9.03 -2.77 -23.98
CA TYR A 48 10.09 -2.53 -24.96
C TYR A 48 11.46 -2.33 -24.30
N MET A 49 11.49 -1.69 -23.13
CA MET A 49 12.72 -1.54 -22.34
C MET A 49 13.15 -2.85 -21.65
N GLY A 50 12.40 -3.94 -21.78
CA GLY A 50 12.70 -5.20 -21.09
C GLY A 50 12.52 -5.10 -19.58
N LEU A 51 11.73 -4.14 -19.11
CA LEU A 51 11.39 -3.96 -17.71
C LEU A 51 10.11 -4.71 -17.39
N THR A 52 10.16 -5.49 -16.34
CA THR A 52 9.00 -6.14 -15.73
C THR A 52 8.36 -5.21 -14.69
N LEU A 53 7.16 -5.55 -14.24
CA LEU A 53 6.55 -4.86 -13.10
C LEU A 53 7.37 -5.03 -11.81
N GLU A 54 8.09 -6.15 -11.67
CA GLU A 54 9.00 -6.40 -10.54
C GLU A 54 10.17 -5.42 -10.56
N ASP A 55 10.79 -5.16 -11.71
CA ASP A 55 11.86 -4.16 -11.85
C ASP A 55 11.38 -2.77 -11.46
N VAL A 56 10.16 -2.41 -11.88
CA VAL A 56 9.54 -1.12 -11.55
C VAL A 56 9.24 -1.00 -10.05
N TYR A 57 8.80 -2.09 -9.42
CA TYR A 57 8.59 -2.17 -7.99
C TYR A 57 9.90 -2.02 -7.21
N LEU A 58 10.94 -2.77 -7.57
CA LEU A 58 12.26 -2.70 -6.93
C LEU A 58 12.95 -1.35 -7.12
N ALA A 59 12.72 -0.68 -8.26
CA ALA A 59 13.20 0.67 -8.51
C ALA A 59 12.46 1.74 -7.69
N ASN A 60 11.46 1.34 -6.88
CA ASN A 60 10.66 2.19 -6.01
C ASN A 60 10.07 3.40 -6.75
N ILE A 61 9.61 3.19 -7.99
CA ILE A 61 9.06 4.28 -8.82
C ILE A 61 7.69 4.71 -8.29
N PHE A 62 6.94 3.75 -7.77
CA PHE A 62 5.64 4.00 -7.17
C PHE A 62 5.78 4.37 -5.69
N ASN A 63 6.32 5.55 -5.41
CA ASN A 63 6.40 6.12 -4.06
C ASN A 63 5.03 6.39 -3.41
N GLY A 64 3.94 6.21 -4.16
CA GLY A 64 2.57 6.47 -3.70
C GLY A 64 1.91 5.32 -2.95
N PHE A 65 2.50 4.12 -2.91
CA PHE A 65 1.92 2.93 -2.28
C PHE A 65 2.68 2.47 -1.03
N SER A 66 3.04 3.42 -0.16
CA SER A 66 3.73 3.14 1.12
C SER A 66 2.84 2.45 2.16
N MET A 67 1.55 2.23 1.89
CA MET A 67 0.62 1.72 2.88
C MET A 67 1.03 0.35 3.44
N ILE A 68 1.41 -0.58 2.57
CA ILE A 68 1.83 -1.91 3.03
C ILE A 68 3.12 -1.83 3.84
N ASP A 69 4.08 -1.02 3.41
CA ASP A 69 5.36 -0.82 4.09
C ASP A 69 5.17 -0.16 5.46
N TRP A 70 4.31 0.86 5.54
CA TRP A 70 3.99 1.55 6.79
C TRP A 70 3.25 0.64 7.76
N ALA A 71 2.22 -0.09 7.30
CA ALA A 71 1.47 -1.01 8.14
C ALA A 71 2.36 -2.16 8.65
N GLU A 72 3.19 -2.74 7.78
CA GLU A 72 4.16 -3.76 8.17
C GLU A 72 5.18 -3.23 9.17
N LYS A 73 5.73 -2.03 8.92
CA LYS A 73 6.71 -1.40 9.82
C LYS A 73 6.10 -1.07 11.17
N ALA A 74 4.87 -0.53 11.20
CA ALA A 74 4.14 -0.28 12.43
C ALA A 74 3.91 -1.58 13.21
N TYR A 75 3.53 -2.66 12.52
CA TYR A 75 3.36 -3.98 13.14
C TYR A 75 4.67 -4.55 13.71
N ARG A 76 5.76 -4.54 12.92
CA ARG A 76 7.07 -5.05 13.35
C ARG A 76 7.67 -4.26 14.51
N PHE A 77 7.34 -2.97 14.62
CA PHE A 77 7.92 -2.05 15.60
C PHE A 77 6.84 -1.39 16.47
N ALA A 78 5.80 -2.14 16.85
CA ALA A 78 4.64 -1.62 17.59
C ALA A 78 5.01 -0.97 18.94
N ASP A 79 6.10 -1.42 19.59
CA ASP A 79 6.57 -0.86 20.86
C ASP A 79 7.59 0.29 20.67
N ASN A 80 7.99 0.60 19.43
CA ASN A 80 8.98 1.64 19.15
C ASN A 80 8.30 2.97 18.80
N ARG A 81 8.13 3.81 19.83
CA ARG A 81 7.50 5.14 19.71
C ARG A 81 8.07 5.98 18.57
N GLN A 82 9.39 6.04 18.41
CA GLN A 82 10.04 6.88 17.39
C GLN A 82 9.68 6.43 15.96
N VAL A 83 9.52 5.11 15.74
CA VAL A 83 9.11 4.58 14.44
C VAL A 83 7.65 4.95 14.15
N LEU A 84 6.77 4.80 15.14
CA LEU A 84 5.35 5.12 14.99
C LEU A 84 5.12 6.62 14.73
N GLU A 85 5.78 7.50 15.50
CA GLU A 85 5.70 8.96 15.32
C GLU A 85 6.19 9.39 13.94
N ARG A 86 7.24 8.74 13.42
CA ARG A 86 7.72 9.02 12.07
C ARG A 86 6.69 8.66 11.00
N ILE A 87 6.06 7.49 11.11
CA ILE A 87 5.01 7.06 10.17
C ILE A 87 3.82 8.02 10.24
N LEU A 88 3.40 8.39 11.44
CA LEU A 88 2.31 9.35 11.65
C LEU A 88 2.63 10.72 11.03
N THR A 89 3.86 11.22 11.22
CA THR A 89 4.32 12.48 10.61
C THR A 89 4.26 12.42 9.07
N GLU A 90 4.65 11.29 8.48
CA GLU A 90 4.59 11.08 7.03
C GLU A 90 3.13 11.02 6.51
N LEU A 91 2.21 10.48 7.31
CA LEU A 91 0.76 10.49 7.01
C LEU A 91 0.18 11.90 7.12
N GLU A 92 0.45 12.62 8.21
CA GLU A 92 -0.07 13.98 8.45
C GLU A 92 0.43 15.00 7.43
N ALA A 93 1.57 14.74 6.78
CA ALA A 93 2.07 15.56 5.68
C ALA A 93 1.19 15.47 4.40
N LYS A 94 0.32 14.46 4.29
CA LYS A 94 -0.59 14.31 3.15
C LYS A 94 -1.78 15.26 3.28
N LYS A 95 -2.09 15.97 2.18
CA LYS A 95 -3.24 16.88 2.11
C LYS A 95 -4.58 16.16 2.34
N HIS A 96 -4.69 14.92 1.86
CA HIS A 96 -5.87 14.08 1.98
C HIS A 96 -5.41 12.65 2.22
N LEU A 97 -5.98 12.02 3.25
CA LEU A 97 -5.77 10.62 3.56
C LEU A 97 -6.84 9.77 2.87
N LEU A 98 -6.41 8.65 2.31
CA LEU A 98 -7.33 7.56 1.94
C LEU A 98 -7.85 6.88 3.19
N GLN A 99 -8.96 6.14 3.09
CA GLN A 99 -9.62 5.53 4.24
C GLN A 99 -8.69 4.61 5.05
N HIS A 100 -7.88 3.78 4.37
CA HIS A 100 -6.92 2.88 5.03
C HIS A 100 -5.73 3.63 5.66
N GLU A 101 -5.36 4.78 5.10
CA GLU A 101 -4.31 5.65 5.67
C GLU A 101 -4.83 6.35 6.92
N GLN A 102 -6.10 6.79 6.92
CA GLN A 102 -6.77 7.30 8.10
C GLN A 102 -6.89 6.23 9.18
N ALA A 103 -7.26 5.00 8.82
CA ALA A 103 -7.32 3.88 9.76
C ALA A 103 -5.96 3.61 10.40
N LEU A 104 -4.88 3.64 9.62
CA LEU A 104 -3.51 3.54 10.17
C LEU A 104 -3.18 4.69 11.12
N ALA A 105 -3.50 5.94 10.75
CA ALA A 105 -3.26 7.09 11.63
C ALA A 105 -3.99 6.94 12.98
N ASP A 106 -5.26 6.55 12.95
CA ASP A 106 -6.07 6.32 14.16
C ASP A 106 -5.48 5.20 15.04
N ILE A 107 -4.99 4.12 14.42
CA ILE A 107 -4.29 3.03 15.12
C ILE A 107 -2.98 3.52 15.73
N LEU A 108 -2.19 4.32 15.02
CA LEU A 108 -0.93 4.86 15.55
C LEU A 108 -1.18 5.75 16.76
N LEU A 109 -2.23 6.58 16.76
CA LEU A 109 -2.61 7.38 17.92
C LEU A 109 -3.00 6.53 19.14
N LEU A 110 -3.66 5.39 18.93
CA LEU A 110 -3.97 4.42 19.98
C LEU A 110 -2.69 3.76 20.55
N LEU A 111 -1.76 3.35 19.69
CA LEU A 111 -0.49 2.73 20.09
C LEU A 111 0.42 3.72 20.83
N LEU A 112 0.41 4.98 20.42
CA LEU A 112 1.17 6.06 21.06
C LEU A 112 0.56 6.53 22.38
N GLY A 113 -0.65 6.08 22.71
CA GLY A 113 -1.39 6.51 23.91
C GLY A 113 -1.94 7.93 23.83
N GLU A 114 -1.86 8.58 22.66
CA GLU A 114 -2.46 9.89 22.39
C GLU A 114 -3.99 9.81 22.28
N GLN A 115 -4.50 8.60 22.02
CA GLN A 115 -5.92 8.28 22.01
C GLN A 115 -6.20 7.02 22.85
N THR A 116 -7.34 7.01 23.54
CA THR A 116 -7.72 5.93 24.46
C THR A 116 -8.84 5.02 23.94
N LYS A 117 -9.54 5.43 22.88
CA LYS A 117 -10.69 4.72 22.33
C LYS A 117 -10.66 4.72 20.81
N CYS A 118 -11.12 3.63 20.21
CA CYS A 118 -11.34 3.51 18.78
C CYS A 118 -12.25 4.64 18.25
N THR A 119 -11.90 5.24 17.10
CA THR A 119 -12.72 6.24 16.40
C THR A 119 -13.89 5.56 15.67
N GLU A 120 -14.93 6.34 15.35
CA GLU A 120 -15.99 5.88 14.44
C GLU A 120 -15.41 5.54 13.05
N ASN A 121 -14.48 6.35 12.54
CA ASN A 121 -13.80 6.09 11.26
C ASN A 121 -13.11 4.72 11.22
N LEU A 122 -12.44 4.33 12.30
CA LEU A 122 -11.73 3.05 12.39
C LEU A 122 -12.71 1.87 12.51
N VAL A 123 -13.85 2.07 13.19
CA VAL A 123 -14.94 1.09 13.22
C VAL A 123 -15.53 0.91 11.82
N ASP A 124 -15.92 2.02 11.18
CA ASP A 124 -16.52 2.04 9.84
C ASP A 124 -15.59 1.42 8.80
N TYR A 125 -14.28 1.63 8.92
CA TYR A 125 -13.28 1.00 8.08
C TYR A 125 -13.38 -0.52 8.10
N PHE A 126 -13.29 -1.13 9.29
CA PHE A 126 -13.31 -2.58 9.42
C PHE A 126 -14.70 -3.19 9.20
N GLU A 127 -15.77 -2.47 9.51
CA GLU A 127 -17.13 -2.93 9.28
C GLU A 127 -17.41 -3.13 7.78
N ASN A 128 -16.91 -2.20 6.96
CA ASN A 128 -17.21 -2.13 5.53
C ASN A 128 -16.13 -2.74 4.63
N LEU A 129 -15.24 -3.59 5.16
CA LEU A 129 -14.27 -4.30 4.33
C LEU A 129 -14.96 -5.32 3.40
N ASP A 130 -14.88 -5.06 2.10
CA ASP A 130 -15.37 -5.97 1.06
C ASP A 130 -14.47 -7.22 0.93
N SER A 131 -13.16 -7.01 0.94
CA SER A 131 -12.13 -8.06 0.88
C SER A 131 -10.94 -7.67 1.76
N VAL A 132 -10.19 -8.65 2.28
CA VAL A 132 -9.04 -8.39 3.17
C VAL A 132 -7.72 -8.48 2.41
N LEU A 133 -7.03 -7.36 2.27
CA LEU A 133 -5.69 -7.28 1.70
C LEU A 133 -4.62 -7.45 2.79
N SER A 134 -3.36 -7.56 2.37
CA SER A 134 -2.25 -7.78 3.32
C SER A 134 -2.07 -6.64 4.32
N PHE A 135 -2.28 -5.39 3.90
CA PHE A 135 -2.22 -4.25 4.84
C PHE A 135 -3.41 -4.24 5.81
N ASP A 136 -4.61 -4.66 5.38
CA ASP A 136 -5.76 -4.77 6.28
C ASP A 136 -5.50 -5.75 7.42
N ALA A 137 -4.81 -6.85 7.12
CA ALA A 137 -4.40 -7.82 8.14
C ALA A 137 -3.43 -7.23 9.16
N TYR A 138 -2.46 -6.40 8.74
CA TYR A 138 -1.60 -5.67 9.67
C TYR A 138 -2.40 -4.69 10.54
N LEU A 139 -3.31 -3.91 9.94
CA LEU A 139 -4.15 -2.98 10.67
C LEU A 139 -5.03 -3.70 11.69
N ALA A 140 -5.66 -4.81 11.31
CA ALA A 140 -6.49 -5.61 12.20
C ALA A 140 -5.67 -6.11 13.41
N LEU A 141 -4.49 -6.68 13.16
CA LEU A 141 -3.60 -7.15 14.23
C LEU A 141 -3.22 -6.04 15.21
N LEU A 142 -2.87 -4.86 14.71
CA LEU A 142 -2.51 -3.70 15.53
C LEU A 142 -3.71 -3.14 16.30
N ALA A 143 -4.89 -3.06 15.67
CA ALA A 143 -6.08 -2.48 16.26
C ALA A 143 -6.75 -3.39 17.29
N LYS A 144 -6.58 -4.72 17.17
CA LYS A 144 -7.33 -5.74 17.93
C LYS A 144 -7.52 -5.42 19.43
N PRO A 145 -6.50 -4.96 20.20
CA PRO A 145 -6.66 -4.68 21.62
C PRO A 145 -7.67 -3.56 21.95
N TYR A 146 -7.97 -2.70 20.98
CA TYR A 146 -8.80 -1.50 21.13
C TYR A 146 -10.20 -1.66 20.54
N LEU A 147 -10.47 -2.76 19.83
CA LEU A 147 -11.73 -2.97 19.12
C LEU A 147 -12.81 -3.56 20.03
N PRO A 148 -14.09 -3.20 19.83
CA PRO A 148 -15.20 -3.83 20.52
C PRO A 148 -15.36 -5.30 20.09
N THR A 149 -15.85 -6.15 20.99
CA THR A 149 -15.98 -7.60 20.78
C THR A 149 -16.75 -7.97 19.51
N TRP A 150 -17.82 -7.26 19.21
CA TRP A 150 -18.63 -7.53 18.01
C TRP A 150 -17.82 -7.31 16.72
N LEU A 151 -16.96 -6.29 16.69
CA LEU A 151 -16.14 -5.97 15.53
C LEU A 151 -14.98 -6.96 15.39
N ILE A 152 -14.43 -7.44 16.52
CA ILE A 152 -13.47 -8.55 16.51
C ILE A 152 -14.09 -9.78 15.85
N GLN A 153 -15.32 -10.15 16.24
CA GLN A 153 -16.01 -11.28 15.63
C GLN A 153 -16.31 -11.05 14.14
N HIS A 154 -16.68 -9.83 13.74
CA HIS A 154 -16.94 -9.46 12.35
C HIS A 154 -15.68 -9.59 11.48
N ILE A 155 -14.56 -9.01 11.92
CA ILE A 155 -13.27 -9.10 11.23
C ILE A 155 -12.82 -10.56 11.14
N GLY A 156 -12.98 -11.34 12.21
CA GLY A 156 -12.67 -12.78 12.22
C GLY A 156 -13.44 -13.53 11.12
N LYS A 157 -14.75 -13.31 10.97
CA LYS A 157 -15.55 -13.92 9.90
C LYS A 157 -15.08 -13.52 8.50
N ARG A 158 -14.73 -12.24 8.29
CA ARG A 158 -14.19 -11.74 7.02
C ARG A 158 -12.84 -12.38 6.69
N LEU A 159 -11.96 -12.48 7.69
CA LEU A 159 -10.74 -13.26 7.60
C LEU A 159 -11.05 -14.76 7.36
N GLY A 160 -12.16 -15.36 7.78
CA GLY A 160 -12.43 -16.78 7.49
C GLY A 160 -12.71 -17.10 6.02
N ASN A 161 -13.37 -16.18 5.30
CA ASN A 161 -13.94 -16.46 3.98
C ASN A 161 -12.92 -16.54 2.83
N GLU A 162 -11.68 -16.08 3.02
CA GLU A 162 -10.67 -16.01 1.93
C GLU A 162 -9.42 -16.86 2.22
N ALA A 163 -9.50 -17.81 3.15
CA ALA A 163 -8.34 -18.53 3.71
C ALA A 163 -7.54 -19.40 2.72
N SER A 164 -8.10 -19.75 1.56
CA SER A 164 -7.59 -20.83 0.69
C SER A 164 -6.39 -20.46 -0.20
N GLN A 165 -5.96 -19.19 -0.31
CA GLN A 165 -4.83 -18.75 -1.15
C GLN A 165 -4.06 -17.53 -0.58
N ARG A 166 -3.64 -17.56 0.69
CA ARG A 166 -3.24 -16.33 1.40
C ARG A 166 -1.75 -16.03 1.52
N SER A 167 -1.48 -14.72 1.47
CA SER A 167 -0.28 -14.10 2.03
C SER A 167 -0.11 -14.46 3.51
N PRO A 168 1.12 -14.73 4.01
CA PRO A 168 1.36 -15.18 5.39
C PRO A 168 0.74 -14.31 6.48
N ILE A 169 0.70 -12.98 6.29
CA ILE A 169 0.16 -12.07 7.31
C ILE A 169 -1.36 -12.23 7.52
N VAL A 170 -2.10 -12.53 6.45
CA VAL A 170 -3.55 -12.70 6.54
C VAL A 170 -3.89 -14.01 7.28
N GLN A 171 -3.03 -15.02 7.15
CA GLN A 171 -3.13 -16.26 7.95
C GLN A 171 -2.86 -15.98 9.43
N ILE A 172 -1.81 -15.22 9.76
CA ILE A 172 -1.50 -14.82 11.14
C ILE A 172 -2.68 -14.03 11.75
N ALA A 173 -3.24 -13.07 11.01
CA ALA A 173 -4.40 -12.31 11.48
C ALA A 173 -5.61 -13.23 11.74
N TRP A 174 -5.89 -14.18 10.84
CA TRP A 174 -6.96 -15.15 11.02
C TRP A 174 -6.82 -15.96 12.30
N GLU A 175 -5.61 -16.48 12.58
CA GLU A 175 -5.31 -17.25 13.79
C GLU A 175 -5.54 -16.43 15.06
N HIS A 176 -5.01 -15.19 15.08
CA HIS A 176 -5.19 -14.29 16.21
C HIS A 176 -6.67 -14.01 16.48
N TYR A 177 -7.49 -13.81 15.45
CA TYR A 177 -8.90 -13.46 15.63
C TYR A 177 -9.78 -14.67 16.01
N HIS A 178 -9.41 -15.89 15.61
CA HIS A 178 -10.15 -17.12 15.94
C HIS A 178 -9.78 -17.72 17.30
N GLN A 179 -8.54 -17.51 17.79
CA GLN A 179 -8.13 -17.98 19.12
C GLN A 179 -8.92 -17.31 20.27
N THR A 180 -9.56 -16.17 20.02
CA THR A 180 -10.36 -15.41 20.99
C THR A 180 -11.88 -15.70 20.96
N ALA A 181 -12.33 -16.72 20.22
CA ALA A 181 -13.76 -17.05 20.08
C ALA A 181 -14.33 -18.00 21.15
N PHE A 182 -13.68 -18.13 22.31
CA PHE A 182 -14.13 -18.98 23.43
C PHE A 182 -14.32 -18.18 24.71
#